data_AF-A0A1I7GHQ8-F1
#
_entry.id   AF-A0A1I7GHQ8-F1
#
_cell.length_a   1.000
_cell.length_b   1.000
_cell.length_c   1.000
_cell.angle_alpha   90.00
_cell.angle_beta   90.00
_cell.angle_gamma   90.00
#
_symmetry.space_group_name_H-M   'P 1'
#
loop_
_entity.id
_entity.type
_entity.pdbx_description
1 polymer ?
#
loop_
_entity_poly.entity_id
_entity_poly.type
_entity_poly.pdbx_seq_one_letter_code
_entity_poly.pdbx_strand_id
1 'polypeptide(L)'
;MIRRLVRESLSFWPTIRHFLSGKSREIKLTEDNRDRLTELYLSNTELVLEGLQDLEGIYNSELIGFLQRSRLQEANIIESGVFVERVIAHMKPDNIDEMLRGYYLERKVIAEYEMRGDITSSYATFLRRNVNKLESYSLKDDYGTLPYNYFIIK
;
A
#
# COMPACT_ATOMS: atom_id res chain seq x y z
N MET A 1 9.60 35.39 -26.80
CA MET A 1 9.07 34.07 -26.37
C MET A 1 9.88 33.44 -25.24
N ILE A 2 11.22 33.41 -25.30
CA ILE A 2 12.10 32.73 -24.31
C ILE A 2 11.91 33.27 -22.87
N ARG A 3 11.70 34.58 -22.69
CA ARG A 3 11.47 35.20 -21.36
C ARG A 3 10.18 34.77 -20.64
N ARG A 4 9.18 34.23 -21.35
CA ARG A 4 7.89 33.82 -20.76
C ARG A 4 7.96 32.38 -20.23
N LEU A 5 8.61 31.50 -20.99
CA LEU A 5 8.90 30.11 -20.60
C LEU A 5 9.79 30.01 -19.36
N VAL A 6 10.79 30.90 -19.23
CA VAL A 6 11.70 30.91 -18.06
C VAL A 6 10.97 31.34 -16.77
N ARG A 7 9.99 32.26 -16.87
CA ARG A 7 9.18 32.65 -15.68
C ARG A 7 8.22 31.56 -15.26
N GLU A 8 7.67 30.82 -16.22
CA GLU A 8 6.78 29.69 -15.92
C GLU A 8 7.57 28.55 -15.27
N SER A 9 8.73 28.15 -15.80
CA SER A 9 9.57 27.09 -15.19
C SER A 9 10.09 27.42 -13.79
N LEU A 10 10.43 28.69 -13.52
CA LEU A 10 10.86 29.15 -12.20
C LEU A 10 9.75 29.08 -11.14
N SER A 11 8.47 29.24 -11.53
CA SER A 11 7.33 29.13 -10.61
C SER A 11 6.99 27.68 -10.24
N PHE A 12 7.38 26.72 -11.07
CA PHE A 12 7.23 25.29 -10.80
C PHE A 12 8.30 24.76 -9.82
N TRP A 13 9.49 25.36 -9.79
CA TRP A 13 10.61 24.88 -8.99
C TRP A 13 10.36 24.81 -7.47
N PRO A 14 9.69 25.79 -6.82
CA PRO A 14 9.37 25.73 -5.39
C PRO A 14 8.32 24.66 -5.08
N THR A 15 7.31 24.50 -5.94
CA THR A 15 6.26 23.48 -5.80
C THR A 15 6.82 22.08 -6.00
N ILE A 16 7.75 21.89 -6.94
CA ILE A 16 8.51 20.65 -7.14
C ILE A 16 9.43 20.37 -5.94
N ARG A 17 10.09 21.39 -5.38
CA ARG A 17 10.99 21.22 -4.23
C ARG A 17 10.22 20.84 -2.95
N HIS A 18 9.03 21.40 -2.74
CA HIS A 18 8.17 21.00 -1.62
C HIS A 18 7.52 19.61 -1.85
N PHE A 19 7.25 19.24 -3.10
CA PHE A 19 6.82 17.91 -3.54
C PHE A 19 7.88 16.82 -3.28
N LEU A 20 9.16 17.11 -3.55
CA LEU A 20 10.28 16.20 -3.24
C LEU A 20 10.57 16.10 -1.73
N SER A 21 10.08 17.04 -0.93
CA SER A 21 10.26 17.06 0.52
C SER A 21 9.19 16.29 1.31
N GLY A 22 8.36 15.49 0.63
CA GLY A 22 7.35 14.60 1.21
C GLY A 22 7.99 13.61 2.19
N LYS A 23 8.27 14.06 3.40
CA LYS A 23 8.62 13.20 4.51
C LYS A 23 7.30 12.69 5.06
N SER A 24 6.85 11.54 4.57
CA SER A 24 6.01 10.66 5.38
C SER A 24 6.65 10.59 6.76
N ARG A 25 5.85 10.76 7.82
CA ARG A 25 6.33 10.49 9.18
C ARG A 25 6.48 8.98 9.29
N GLU A 26 7.58 8.48 8.74
CA GLU A 26 8.03 7.12 8.91
C GLU A 26 8.10 6.89 10.42
N ILE A 27 7.21 6.05 10.95
CA ILE A 27 7.25 5.63 12.34
C ILE A 27 8.51 4.77 12.47
N LYS A 28 9.65 5.43 12.71
CA LYS A 28 10.90 4.74 12.96
C LYS A 28 10.85 4.22 14.38
N LEU A 29 10.58 2.92 14.51
CA LEU A 29 10.78 2.24 15.77
C LEU A 29 12.28 2.24 16.09
N THR A 30 12.64 2.69 17.29
CA THR A 30 13.95 2.41 17.88
C THR A 30 14.14 0.90 17.98
N GLU A 31 15.38 0.41 17.93
CA GLU A 31 15.71 -1.02 18.05
C GLU A 31 15.04 -1.65 19.29
N ASP A 32 15.17 -1.03 20.46
CA ASP A 32 14.51 -1.46 21.71
C ASP A 32 12.98 -1.57 21.57
N ASN A 33 12.35 -0.67 20.82
CA ASN A 33 10.90 -0.70 20.60
C ASN A 33 10.51 -1.82 19.64
N ARG A 34 11.35 -2.13 18.64
CA ARG A 34 11.11 -3.25 17.72
C ARG A 34 11.17 -4.57 18.46
N ASP A 35 12.22 -4.81 19.24
CA ASP A 35 12.41 -6.06 19.96
C ASP A 35 11.27 -6.32 20.93
N ARG A 36 10.87 -5.29 21.68
CA ARG A 36 9.73 -5.37 22.59
C ARG A 36 8.41 -5.65 21.87
N LEU A 37 8.19 -5.04 20.72
CA LEU A 37 6.98 -5.27 19.92
C LEU A 37 6.97 -6.67 19.31
N THR A 38 8.11 -7.17 18.82
CA THR A 38 8.30 -8.55 18.36
C THR A 38 7.95 -9.53 19.47
N GLU A 39 8.51 -9.36 20.66
CA GLU A 39 8.23 -10.23 21.82
C GLU A 39 6.74 -10.24 22.18
N LEU A 40 6.12 -9.06 22.25
CA LEU A 40 4.68 -8.92 22.51
C LEU A 40 3.83 -9.61 21.44
N TYR A 41 4.21 -9.51 20.17
CA TYR A 41 3.49 -10.14 19.07
C TYR A 41 3.58 -11.66 19.12
N LEU A 42 4.78 -12.20 19.39
CA LEU A 42 5.00 -13.63 19.49
C LEU A 42 4.24 -14.22 20.69
N SER A 43 4.29 -13.58 21.86
CA SER A 43 3.51 -13.97 23.03
C SER A 43 2.00 -13.92 22.77
N ASN A 44 1.52 -12.90 22.06
CA ASN A 44 0.11 -12.85 21.65
C ASN A 44 -0.25 -13.97 20.66
N THR A 45 0.66 -14.31 19.75
CA THR A 45 0.45 -15.41 18.79
C THR A 45 0.25 -16.73 19.51
N GLU A 46 1.03 -17.02 20.54
CA GLU A 46 0.88 -18.23 21.37
C GLU A 46 -0.52 -18.31 21.99
N LEU A 47 -0.99 -17.21 22.61
CA LEU A 47 -2.33 -17.14 23.21
C LEU A 47 -3.45 -17.33 22.18
N VAL A 48 -3.28 -16.77 20.98
CA VAL A 48 -4.26 -16.93 19.89
C VAL A 48 -4.28 -18.38 19.41
N LEU A 49 -3.13 -19.04 19.28
CA LEU A 49 -3.06 -20.44 18.86
C LEU A 49 -3.67 -21.37 19.89
N GLU A 50 -3.42 -21.14 21.18
CA GLU A 50 -4.06 -21.85 22.29
C GLU A 50 -5.59 -21.71 22.22
N GLY A 51 -6.10 -20.47 22.11
CA GLY A 51 -7.52 -20.23 21.98
C GLY A 51 -8.14 -20.84 20.72
N LEU A 52 -7.41 -20.89 19.60
CA LEU A 52 -7.88 -21.56 18.38
C LEU A 52 -7.91 -23.09 18.53
N GLN A 53 -6.99 -23.66 19.31
CA GLN A 53 -6.95 -25.09 19.62
C GLN A 53 -8.14 -25.50 20.50
N ASP A 54 -8.54 -24.66 21.46
CA ASP A 54 -9.73 -24.90 22.27
C ASP A 54 -11.04 -24.90 21.45
N LEU A 55 -11.03 -24.24 20.29
CA LEU A 55 -12.16 -24.17 19.37
C LEU A 55 -12.20 -25.36 18.39
N GLU A 56 -11.17 -26.21 18.40
CA GLU A 56 -11.10 -27.43 17.60
C GLU A 56 -12.19 -28.41 18.03
N GLY A 57 -13.12 -28.72 17.13
CA GLY A 57 -14.28 -29.57 17.40
C GLY A 57 -15.59 -28.83 17.69
N ILE A 58 -15.55 -27.53 17.95
CA ILE A 58 -16.75 -26.66 18.00
C ILE A 58 -16.99 -26.03 16.62
N TYR A 59 -15.91 -25.57 15.99
CA TYR A 59 -15.94 -24.91 14.69
C TYR A 59 -15.36 -25.80 13.58
N ASN A 60 -15.58 -25.37 12.32
CA ASN A 60 -15.04 -26.03 11.14
C ASN A 60 -13.50 -26.12 11.23
N SER A 61 -12.96 -27.34 11.12
CA SER A 61 -11.53 -27.63 11.23
C SER A 61 -10.68 -26.99 10.14
N GLU A 62 -11.22 -26.83 8.92
CA GLU A 62 -10.54 -26.12 7.83
C GLU A 62 -10.35 -24.64 8.15
N LEU A 63 -11.38 -24.01 8.75
CA LEU A 63 -11.34 -22.61 9.18
C LEU A 63 -10.34 -22.42 10.32
N ILE A 64 -10.40 -23.26 11.36
CA ILE A 64 -9.46 -23.21 12.49
C ILE A 64 -8.02 -23.42 11.99
N GLY A 65 -7.79 -24.46 11.19
CA GLY A 65 -6.48 -24.74 10.62
C GLY A 65 -5.97 -23.60 9.73
N PHE A 66 -6.86 -22.93 8.99
CA PHE A 66 -6.50 -21.76 8.20
C PHE A 66 -6.04 -20.59 9.09
N LEU A 67 -6.78 -20.27 10.15
CA LEU A 67 -6.44 -19.19 11.08
C LEU A 67 -5.11 -19.46 11.79
N GLN A 68 -4.88 -20.71 12.22
CA GLN A 68 -3.61 -21.12 12.83
C GLN A 68 -2.45 -20.96 11.85
N ARG A 69 -2.58 -21.45 10.61
CA ARG A 69 -1.54 -21.29 9.57
C ARG A 69 -1.26 -19.82 9.26
N SER A 70 -2.29 -18.99 9.17
CA SER A 70 -2.13 -17.55 8.92
C SER A 70 -1.33 -16.89 10.05
N ARG A 71 -1.64 -17.20 11.31
CA ARG A 71 -0.93 -16.66 12.46
C ARG A 71 0.52 -17.11 12.53
N LEU A 72 0.79 -18.39 12.27
CA LEU A 72 2.16 -18.91 12.21
C LEU A 72 2.97 -18.26 11.09
N GLN A 73 2.35 -18.02 9.93
CA GLN A 73 3.01 -17.33 8.82
C GLN A 73 3.41 -15.90 9.20
N GLU A 74 2.52 -15.15 9.86
CA GLU A 74 2.81 -13.79 10.35
C GLU A 74 3.93 -13.80 11.41
N ALA A 75 3.91 -14.74 12.35
CA ALA A 75 4.94 -14.88 13.37
C ALA A 75 6.33 -15.20 12.77
N ASN A 76 6.41 -16.07 11.77
CA ASN A 76 7.67 -16.36 11.07
C ASN A 76 8.26 -15.11 10.39
N ILE A 77 7.41 -14.24 9.84
CA ILE A 77 7.86 -12.97 9.24
C ILE A 77 8.41 -12.04 10.32
N ILE A 78 7.72 -11.92 11.46
CA ILE A 78 8.17 -11.13 12.61
C ILE A 78 9.50 -11.66 13.18
N GLU A 79 9.63 -12.97 13.37
CA GLU A 79 10.84 -13.62 13.90
C GLU A 79 12.05 -13.41 12.98
N SER A 80 11.85 -13.38 11.66
CA SER A 80 12.92 -13.09 10.71
C SER A 80 13.49 -11.67 10.80
N GLY A 81 12.90 -10.79 11.63
CA GLY A 81 13.29 -9.38 11.80
C GLY A 81 12.94 -8.51 10.59
N VAL A 82 12.26 -9.09 9.60
CA VAL A 82 11.92 -8.45 8.33
C VAL A 82 10.50 -7.89 8.44
N PHE A 83 10.37 -6.56 8.39
CA PHE A 83 9.09 -5.83 8.38
C PHE A 83 8.24 -5.90 9.67
N VAL A 84 8.87 -5.82 10.85
CA VAL A 84 8.18 -5.67 12.15
C VAL A 84 7.18 -4.50 12.12
N GLU A 85 7.56 -3.34 11.56
CA GLU A 85 6.65 -2.19 11.44
C GLU A 85 5.38 -2.53 10.65
N ARG A 86 5.49 -3.28 9.55
CA ARG A 86 4.37 -3.53 8.64
C ARG A 86 3.36 -4.48 9.24
N VAL A 87 3.85 -5.57 9.84
CA VAL A 87 2.99 -6.63 10.40
C VAL A 87 2.34 -6.16 11.70
N ILE A 88 3.10 -5.51 12.60
CA ILE A 88 2.57 -5.07 13.90
C ILE A 88 1.63 -3.87 13.74
N ALA A 89 2.03 -2.87 12.96
CA ALA A 89 1.20 -1.68 12.78
C ALA A 89 0.10 -1.86 11.72
N HIS A 90 -0.02 -3.04 11.10
CA HIS A 90 -0.84 -3.26 9.89
C HIS A 90 -0.64 -2.13 8.88
N MET A 91 0.58 -1.58 8.84
CA MET A 91 0.87 -0.35 8.13
C MET A 91 0.74 -0.64 6.64
N LYS A 92 -0.46 -0.33 6.14
CA LYS A 92 -0.74 -0.02 4.74
C LYS A 92 0.43 0.85 4.24
N PRO A 93 0.96 0.62 3.03
CA PRO A 93 2.02 1.48 2.54
C PRO A 93 1.54 2.93 2.63
N ASP A 94 2.20 3.76 3.43
CA ASP A 94 1.91 5.21 3.62
C ASP A 94 1.91 5.99 2.29
N ASN A 95 2.26 5.33 1.19
CA ASN A 95 2.36 5.86 -0.15
C ASN A 95 1.02 5.88 -0.91
N ILE A 96 -0.10 5.39 -0.38
CA ILE A 96 -1.35 5.37 -1.20
C ILE A 96 -1.85 6.77 -1.53
N ASP A 97 -1.66 7.74 -0.64
CA ASP A 97 -1.94 9.14 -0.95
C ASP A 97 -0.99 9.70 -2.03
N GLU A 98 0.29 9.31 -2.00
CA GLU A 98 1.29 9.72 -2.98
C GLU A 98 1.04 9.06 -4.35
N MET A 99 0.60 7.80 -4.36
CA MET A 99 0.26 7.01 -5.53
C MET A 99 -1.02 7.52 -6.20
N LEU A 100 -2.09 7.75 -5.43
CA LEU A 100 -3.32 8.39 -5.91
C LEU A 100 -3.04 9.78 -6.50
N ARG A 101 -2.15 10.52 -5.85
CA ARG A 101 -1.67 11.80 -6.34
C ARG A 101 -0.86 11.67 -7.63
N GLY A 102 -0.06 10.62 -7.79
CA GLY A 102 0.63 10.27 -9.03
C GLY A 102 -0.34 10.10 -10.20
N TYR A 103 -1.38 9.27 -10.04
CA TYR A 103 -2.40 9.06 -11.07
C TYR A 103 -3.18 10.33 -11.41
N TYR A 104 -3.48 11.19 -10.43
CA TYR A 104 -4.06 12.50 -10.69
C TYR A 104 -3.17 13.37 -11.58
N LEU A 105 -1.86 13.41 -11.30
CA LEU A 105 -0.92 14.21 -12.07
C LEU A 105 -0.75 13.67 -13.50
N GLU A 106 -0.73 12.35 -13.70
CA GLU A 106 -0.71 11.76 -15.04
C GLU A 106 -1.91 12.21 -15.87
N ARG A 107 -3.13 12.20 -15.29
CA ARG A 107 -4.34 12.71 -15.96
C ARG A 107 -4.24 14.19 -16.28
N LYS A 108 -3.66 15.00 -15.37
CA LYS A 108 -3.43 16.43 -15.60
C LYS A 108 -2.47 16.66 -16.77
N VAL A 109 -1.34 15.94 -16.80
CA VAL A 109 -0.37 16.02 -17.90
C VAL A 109 -1.04 15.62 -19.21
N ILE A 110 -1.79 14.52 -19.26
CA ILE A 110 -2.54 14.13 -20.48
C ILE A 110 -3.47 15.25 -20.96
N ALA A 111 -4.19 15.92 -20.05
CA ALA A 111 -5.04 17.05 -20.41
C ALA A 111 -4.25 18.25 -20.97
N GLU A 112 -3.10 18.57 -20.39
CA GLU A 112 -2.26 19.66 -20.88
C GLU A 112 -1.69 19.39 -22.27
N TYR A 113 -1.27 18.16 -22.57
CA TYR A 113 -0.78 17.76 -23.89
C TYR A 113 -1.91 17.74 -24.94
N GLU A 114 -3.13 17.33 -24.55
CA GLU A 114 -4.31 17.41 -25.43
C GLU A 114 -4.64 18.88 -25.75
N MET A 115 -4.63 19.76 -24.75
CA MET A 115 -4.90 21.20 -24.94
C MET A 115 -3.86 21.90 -25.82
N ARG A 116 -2.60 21.48 -25.75
CA ARG A 116 -1.51 21.99 -26.61
C ARG A 116 -1.58 21.46 -28.04
N GLY A 117 -2.37 20.42 -28.30
CA GLY A 117 -2.45 19.75 -29.59
C GLY A 117 -1.29 18.79 -29.86
N ASP A 118 -0.46 18.49 -28.85
CA ASP A 118 0.67 17.56 -28.96
C ASP A 118 0.20 16.10 -29.09
N ILE A 119 -1.02 15.81 -28.63
CA ILE A 119 -1.68 14.50 -28.75
C ILE A 119 -3.13 14.65 -29.24
N THR A 120 -3.63 13.64 -29.96
CA THR A 120 -5.03 13.61 -30.41
C THR A 120 -5.98 13.26 -29.26
N SER A 121 -7.24 13.71 -29.35
CA SER A 121 -8.24 13.46 -28.30
C SER A 121 -8.55 11.98 -28.09
N SER A 122 -8.53 11.17 -29.17
CA SER A 122 -8.66 9.72 -29.09
C SER A 122 -7.51 9.09 -28.28
N TYR A 123 -6.28 9.53 -28.53
CA TYR A 123 -5.10 9.05 -27.81
C TYR A 123 -5.11 9.50 -26.34
N ALA A 124 -5.50 10.74 -26.06
CA ALA A 124 -5.68 11.25 -24.69
C ALA A 124 -6.73 10.42 -23.91
N THR A 125 -7.83 10.05 -24.56
CA THR A 125 -8.88 9.20 -23.98
C THR A 125 -8.35 7.79 -23.65
N PHE A 126 -7.56 7.20 -24.54
CA PHE A 126 -6.91 5.91 -24.30
C PHE A 126 -5.97 5.97 -23.08
N LEU A 127 -5.12 6.99 -23.01
CA LEU A 127 -4.19 7.18 -21.88
C LEU A 127 -4.93 7.34 -20.55
N ARG A 128 -5.99 8.15 -20.50
CA ARG A 128 -6.83 8.31 -19.28
C ARG A 128 -7.42 6.98 -18.81
N ARG A 129 -7.89 6.13 -19.74
CA ARG A 129 -8.41 4.80 -19.40
C ARG A 129 -7.31 3.90 -18.80
N ASN A 130 -6.09 3.97 -19.33
CA ASN A 130 -4.97 3.21 -18.78
C ASN A 130 -4.61 3.68 -17.37
N VAL A 131 -4.55 4.99 -17.13
CA VAL A 131 -4.29 5.55 -15.80
C VAL A 131 -5.36 5.10 -14.80
N ASN A 132 -6.63 5.18 -15.17
CA ASN A 132 -7.74 4.71 -14.32
C ASN A 132 -7.65 3.19 -14.05
N LYS A 133 -7.19 2.41 -15.03
CA LYS A 133 -7.00 0.97 -14.88
C LYS A 133 -5.88 0.66 -13.90
N LEU A 134 -4.74 1.35 -14.01
CA LEU A 134 -3.61 1.23 -13.08
C LEU A 134 -4.02 1.62 -11.66
N GLU A 135 -4.70 2.75 -11.51
CA GLU A 135 -5.26 3.19 -10.23
C GLU A 135 -6.19 2.13 -9.62
N SER A 136 -7.07 1.54 -10.44
CA SER A 136 -7.97 0.49 -9.97
C SER A 136 -7.26 -0.79 -9.54
N TYR A 137 -6.10 -1.12 -10.12
CA TYR A 137 -5.31 -2.29 -9.71
C TYR A 137 -4.60 -2.02 -8.40
N SER A 138 -3.95 -0.87 -8.28
CA SER A 138 -3.24 -0.50 -7.07
C SER A 138 -4.16 -0.35 -5.86
N LEU A 139 -5.40 0.10 -6.08
CA LEU A 139 -6.43 0.12 -5.03
C LEU A 139 -7.07 -1.24 -4.75
N LYS A 140 -7.02 -2.20 -5.68
CA LYS A 140 -7.56 -3.55 -5.49
C LYS A 140 -6.58 -4.47 -4.76
N ASP A 141 -5.28 -4.31 -4.99
CA ASP A 141 -4.24 -5.04 -4.26
C ASP A 141 -4.21 -4.65 -2.77
N ASP A 142 -4.70 -3.46 -2.41
CA ASP A 142 -4.91 -3.02 -1.02
C ASP A 142 -6.01 -3.80 -0.27
N TYR A 143 -6.95 -4.44 -0.97
CA TYR A 143 -7.92 -5.35 -0.35
C TYR A 143 -7.40 -6.81 -0.26
N GLY A 144 -6.15 -7.03 -0.65
CA GLY A 144 -5.59 -8.35 -0.99
C GLY A 144 -4.66 -9.01 0.04
N THR A 145 -4.54 -8.52 1.28
CA THR A 145 -3.82 -9.26 2.36
C THR A 145 -4.73 -10.11 3.23
N LEU A 146 -6.03 -10.22 2.90
CA LEU A 146 -6.88 -11.25 3.49
C LEU A 146 -7.12 -12.36 2.44
N PRO A 147 -6.85 -13.64 2.75
CA PRO A 147 -7.05 -14.76 1.81
C PRO A 147 -8.54 -15.11 1.62
N TYR A 148 -9.37 -14.15 1.21
CA TYR A 148 -10.80 -14.41 0.93
C TYR A 148 -11.05 -15.08 -0.43
N ASN A 149 -10.05 -15.14 -1.31
CA ASN A 149 -10.21 -15.73 -2.66
C ASN A 149 -10.05 -17.26 -2.73
N TYR A 150 -9.82 -17.97 -1.61
CA TYR A 150 -9.77 -19.45 -1.61
C TYR A 150 -11.10 -20.15 -1.35
N PHE A 151 -12.19 -19.42 -1.05
CA PHE A 151 -13.49 -20.04 -0.70
C PHE A 151 -14.63 -19.72 -1.67
N ILE A 152 -14.35 -19.71 -2.99
CA ILE A 152 -15.41 -19.97 -3.97
C ILE A 152 -15.29 -21.43 -4.41
N ILE A 153 -15.80 -22.32 -3.57
CA ILE A 153 -16.13 -23.69 -3.97
C ILE A 153 -17.44 -23.59 -4.76
N LYS A 154 -17.41 -24.01 -6.03
CA LYS A 154 -18.60 -24.31 -6.83
C LYS A 154 -19.17 -25.67 -6.43
#